data_AF-A0A1B6VLH6-F1
#
_entry.id   AF-A0A1B6VLH6-F1
#
_cell.length_a   1.000
_cell.length_b   1.000
_cell.length_c   1.000
_cell.angle_alpha   90.00
_cell.angle_beta   90.00
_cell.angle_gamma   90.00
#
_symmetry.space_group_name_H-M   'P 1'
#
loop_
_entity.id
_entity.type
_entity.pdbx_description
1 polymer ?
#
loop_
_entity_poly.entity_id
_entity_poly.type
_entity_poly.pdbx_seq_one_letter_code
_entity_poly.pdbx_strand_id
1 'polypeptide(L)'
;MLALGIVQSAKAAAIAGLPAAMPVISCEMLGKTDLASFVGASVDHQVSVVLETPKGKFCKVTGQIAPTISFEVDLPMEHWTQRFLLGGCGGLCGMTRVGVSNAGACAPALNGEFVMAGDDLGHIGSMMGLQQGFFGKDPQKRIDFAYRANHLTTLAAKALTKAFYGQAPKYSYFVGCSDGGREALMEAQRFPDDFDGISAGAPAALFTVQNSFYHAWNVRGNQRADGTNILLQDRVSILHDAVVRHCPTLSGVADGILEEPRACHFDPAWVQCPAGQTNTSECLTAEETQAALRIYSGATDASGRSYILHGPFPGSEKQWALPSSPTGESMSNGIAASAIAYVISQEVNEKAADLTLFQFDQATFDAMNELAPLYNAENTNLHPFQRRGGHLILWHGLADQSISPVNTIAYYQSVQKEMGRTLTDRFLRFYLLPGVGHCGNGDGFPQVDFLSPLMAWTENGTAPNALLTERTAQSDLPMGAPGRKPGGAGKIGGGQIHAAVVPSQPYASPNGAAIASRPVYPYPFIARYTGHGDVNSAANYHPVKTSVVLPMTFDSYSTSLIGPDNQKDYTVRDGKLAVLEHTHG
;
A
#
# COMPACT_ATOMS: atom_id res chain seq x y z
N MET A 1 -6.56 33.64 -27.37
CA MET A 1 -5.33 33.91 -26.58
C MET A 1 -5.48 33.16 -25.26
N LEU A 2 -5.10 31.89 -25.23
CA LEU A 2 -5.03 31.10 -23.99
C LEU A 2 -3.72 31.44 -23.29
N ALA A 3 -3.80 31.87 -22.03
CA ALA A 3 -2.64 32.08 -21.20
C ALA A 3 -1.88 30.75 -21.04
N LEU A 4 -0.60 30.73 -21.43
CA LEU A 4 0.33 29.68 -21.04
C LEU A 4 0.41 29.72 -19.51
N GLY A 5 -0.26 28.77 -18.86
CA GLY A 5 -0.10 28.52 -17.44
C GLY A 5 1.31 28.03 -17.20
N ILE A 6 2.18 28.91 -16.72
CA ILE A 6 3.43 28.53 -16.07
C ILE A 6 3.06 27.50 -15.01
N VAL A 7 3.72 26.34 -15.03
CA VAL A 7 3.68 25.37 -13.94
C VAL A 7 4.28 26.09 -12.73
N GLN A 8 3.46 26.86 -12.01
CA GLN A 8 3.68 26.99 -10.59
C GLN A 8 3.53 25.57 -10.08
N SER A 9 4.69 24.92 -9.83
CA SER A 9 4.72 24.00 -8.71
C SER A 9 3.96 24.71 -7.61
N ALA A 10 2.92 24.08 -7.09
CA ALA A 10 2.27 24.58 -5.89
C ALA A 10 3.38 24.59 -4.84
N LYS A 11 4.11 25.71 -4.71
CA LYS A 11 4.79 26.09 -3.49
C LYS A 11 3.71 25.91 -2.44
N ALA A 12 3.85 24.85 -1.64
CA ALA A 12 2.96 24.43 -0.57
C ALA A 12 1.75 25.36 -0.47
N ALA A 13 0.66 25.06 -1.19
CA ALA A 13 -0.59 25.77 -0.97
C ALA A 13 -0.85 25.68 0.54
N ALA A 14 -0.81 26.84 1.21
CA ALA A 14 -0.42 26.88 2.61
C ALA A 14 -1.35 25.99 3.43
N ILE A 15 -0.80 24.97 4.07
CA ILE A 15 -1.46 24.20 5.14
C ILE A 15 -1.95 25.21 6.20
N ALA A 16 -3.05 24.94 6.91
CA ALA A 16 -3.53 25.89 7.90
C ALA A 16 -2.49 26.10 9.02
N GLY A 17 -2.17 27.36 9.33
CA GLY A 17 -1.31 27.75 10.45
C GLY A 17 -2.05 27.60 11.77
N LEU A 18 -2.21 26.36 12.25
CA LEU A 18 -2.87 26.08 13.53
C LEU A 18 -1.93 26.41 14.70
N PRO A 19 -2.43 27.08 15.75
CA PRO A 19 -1.60 27.39 16.91
C PRO A 19 -1.24 26.10 17.65
N ALA A 20 0.00 26.04 18.15
CA ALA A 20 0.43 24.96 19.01
C ALA A 20 -0.36 24.96 20.32
N ALA A 21 -0.74 23.78 20.80
CA ALA A 21 -1.41 23.57 22.08
C ALA A 21 -0.49 22.82 23.05
N MET A 22 -0.47 23.28 24.30
CA MET A 22 0.34 22.72 25.38
C MET A 22 -0.47 21.71 26.20
N PRO A 23 0.18 20.70 26.79
CA PRO A 23 -0.49 19.78 27.70
C PRO A 23 -1.07 20.49 28.93
N VAL A 24 -2.28 20.10 29.34
CA VAL A 24 -2.96 20.58 30.55
C VAL A 24 -2.81 19.63 31.74
N ILE A 25 -2.30 18.42 31.51
CA ILE A 25 -1.95 17.42 32.54
C ILE A 25 -0.54 16.87 32.28
N SER A 26 0.07 16.24 33.28
CA SER A 26 1.37 15.59 33.12
C SER A 26 1.27 14.30 32.30
N CYS A 27 2.39 13.87 31.71
CA CYS A 27 2.45 12.59 31.00
C CYS A 27 2.07 11.41 31.91
N GLU A 28 2.51 11.42 33.17
CA GLU A 28 2.14 10.40 34.17
C GLU A 28 0.62 10.34 34.41
N MET A 29 -0.05 11.49 34.47
CA MET A 29 -1.50 11.54 34.64
C MET A 29 -2.23 11.07 33.38
N LEU A 30 -1.68 11.34 32.20
CA LEU A 30 -2.25 10.86 30.94
C LEU A 30 -2.32 9.33 30.91
N GLY A 31 -1.26 8.64 31.39
CA GLY A 31 -1.24 7.17 31.50
C GLY A 31 -2.27 6.57 32.46
N LYS A 32 -2.99 7.39 33.24
CA LYS A 32 -4.08 6.97 34.13
C LYS A 32 -5.47 7.30 33.57
N THR A 33 -5.56 7.81 32.35
CA THR A 33 -6.83 8.13 31.69
C THR A 33 -7.62 6.85 31.46
N ASP A 34 -8.89 6.82 31.89
CA ASP A 34 -9.80 5.73 31.57
C ASP A 34 -10.26 5.85 30.11
N LEU A 35 -9.84 4.90 29.28
CA LEU A 35 -10.18 4.83 27.86
C LEU A 35 -11.37 3.91 27.59
N ALA A 36 -11.81 3.09 28.56
CA ALA A 36 -12.69 1.97 28.28
C ALA A 36 -14.06 2.42 27.74
N SER A 37 -14.60 3.50 28.29
CA SER A 37 -15.88 4.08 27.82
C SER A 37 -15.79 4.73 26.44
N PHE A 38 -14.60 5.17 26.01
CA PHE A 38 -14.39 5.78 24.70
C PHE A 38 -14.21 4.74 23.60
N VAL A 39 -13.48 3.66 23.90
CA VAL A 39 -13.21 2.58 22.92
C VAL A 39 -14.28 1.49 22.93
N GLY A 40 -15.13 1.44 23.96
CA GLY A 40 -16.16 0.40 24.09
C GLY A 40 -15.61 -0.99 24.46
N ALA A 41 -14.41 -1.05 25.03
CA ALA A 41 -13.72 -2.27 25.45
C ALA A 41 -12.77 -1.97 26.62
N SER A 42 -12.38 -2.96 27.42
CA SER A 42 -11.38 -2.74 28.47
C SER A 42 -10.02 -2.39 27.85
N VAL A 43 -9.27 -1.53 28.55
CA VAL A 43 -7.90 -1.19 28.19
C VAL A 43 -7.00 -1.53 29.37
N ASP A 44 -6.10 -2.48 29.14
CA ASP A 44 -5.19 -3.03 30.13
C ASP A 44 -3.76 -2.60 29.84
N HIS A 45 -2.88 -2.76 30.84
CA HIS A 45 -1.44 -2.49 30.72
C HIS A 45 -1.08 -1.10 30.18
N GLN A 46 -1.93 -0.10 30.45
CA GLN A 46 -1.67 1.27 30.02
C GLN A 46 -0.47 1.85 30.78
N VAL A 47 0.52 2.31 30.04
CA VAL A 47 1.76 2.90 30.58
C VAL A 47 2.06 4.17 29.79
N SER A 48 2.46 5.24 30.50
CA SER A 48 2.93 6.48 29.91
C SER A 48 4.38 6.76 30.27
N VAL A 49 5.20 7.14 29.31
CA VAL A 49 6.59 7.56 29.52
C VAL A 49 6.92 8.81 28.71
N VAL A 50 7.81 9.65 29.23
CA VAL A 50 8.35 10.77 28.45
C VAL A 50 9.45 10.23 27.54
N LEU A 51 9.26 10.37 26.23
CA LEU A 51 10.21 10.04 25.19
C LEU A 51 10.94 11.32 24.74
N GLU A 52 12.26 11.33 24.86
CA GLU A 52 13.12 12.40 24.36
C GLU A 52 13.51 12.10 22.90
N THR A 53 13.25 13.03 21.99
CA THR A 53 13.59 12.88 20.57
C THR A 53 14.37 14.10 20.06
N PRO A 54 15.05 14.01 18.89
CA PRO A 54 15.62 15.18 18.22
C PRO A 54 14.60 16.28 17.86
N LYS A 55 13.30 15.97 17.90
CA LYS A 55 12.21 16.91 17.59
C LYS A 55 11.50 17.43 18.83
N GLY A 56 12.00 17.10 20.03
CA GLY A 56 11.41 17.53 21.30
C GLY A 56 10.82 16.35 22.07
N LYS A 57 10.09 16.67 23.14
CA LYS A 57 9.55 15.68 24.07
C LYS A 57 8.19 15.19 23.64
N PHE A 58 7.97 13.89 23.78
CA PHE A 58 6.69 13.23 23.55
C PHE A 58 6.24 12.51 24.83
N CYS A 59 4.95 12.55 25.13
CA CYS A 59 4.36 11.59 26.04
C CYS A 59 3.95 10.37 25.23
N LYS A 60 4.70 9.28 25.38
CA LYS A 60 4.38 7.97 24.78
C LYS A 60 3.42 7.24 25.70
N VAL A 61 2.26 6.83 25.19
CA VAL A 61 1.29 5.99 25.88
C VAL A 61 1.17 4.67 25.12
N THR A 62 1.41 3.56 25.79
CA THR A 62 1.18 2.21 25.26
C THR A 62 0.12 1.50 26.08
N GLY A 63 -0.65 0.61 25.47
CA GLY A 63 -1.63 -0.22 26.18
C GLY A 63 -2.15 -1.36 25.33
N GLN A 64 -3.07 -2.14 25.88
CA GLN A 64 -3.74 -3.22 25.17
C GLN A 64 -5.26 -3.05 25.26
N ILE A 65 -5.91 -2.83 24.12
CA ILE A 65 -7.36 -2.83 23.99
C ILE A 65 -7.82 -4.28 23.86
N ALA A 66 -8.78 -4.68 24.69
CA ALA A 66 -9.23 -6.05 24.72
C ALA A 66 -9.80 -6.52 23.35
N PRO A 67 -9.58 -7.78 22.96
CA PRO A 67 -8.85 -8.77 23.74
C PRO A 67 -7.32 -8.63 23.70
N THR A 68 -6.72 -8.31 22.55
CA THR A 68 -5.25 -8.35 22.40
C THR A 68 -4.66 -7.29 21.46
N ILE A 69 -5.36 -6.19 21.18
CA ILE A 69 -4.86 -5.11 20.30
C ILE A 69 -3.88 -4.25 21.08
N SER A 70 -2.59 -4.32 20.76
CA SER A 70 -1.56 -3.51 21.39
C SER A 70 -1.36 -2.21 20.62
N PHE A 71 -1.48 -1.07 21.29
CA PHE A 71 -1.37 0.25 20.66
C PHE A 71 -0.25 1.10 21.27
N GLU A 72 0.21 2.08 20.50
CA GLU A 72 1.12 3.15 20.90
C GLU A 72 0.57 4.49 20.40
N VAL A 73 0.56 5.51 21.27
CA VAL A 73 0.23 6.90 20.95
C VAL A 73 1.32 7.81 21.49
N ASP A 74 1.94 8.58 20.61
CA ASP A 74 2.99 9.55 20.93
C ASP A 74 2.45 10.97 20.79
N LEU A 75 2.40 11.71 21.91
CA LEU A 75 1.81 13.05 22.00
C LEU A 75 2.89 14.13 22.21
N PRO A 76 3.10 15.09 21.29
CA PRO A 76 4.12 16.14 21.43
C PRO A 76 3.84 17.04 22.65
N MET A 77 4.84 17.26 23.50
CA MET A 77 4.66 18.03 24.74
C MET A 77 4.85 19.54 24.56
N GLU A 78 5.37 19.98 23.41
CA GLU A 78 5.84 21.37 23.23
C GLU A 78 5.25 22.07 21.99
N HIS A 79 4.87 21.33 20.96
CA HIS A 79 4.58 21.91 19.63
C HIS A 79 3.48 21.15 18.87
N TRP A 80 2.51 20.55 19.57
CA TRP A 80 1.39 19.89 18.91
C TRP A 80 0.50 20.90 18.17
N THR A 81 0.39 20.79 16.85
CA THR A 81 -0.41 21.72 16.01
C THR A 81 -1.81 21.20 15.72
N GLN A 82 -2.48 20.66 16.74
CA GLN A 82 -3.89 20.25 16.72
C GLN A 82 -4.25 19.14 15.72
N ARG A 83 -3.27 18.32 15.31
CA ARG A 83 -3.44 17.24 14.33
C ARG A 83 -3.15 15.87 14.90
N PHE A 84 -3.95 14.90 14.50
CA PHE A 84 -3.75 13.49 14.78
C PHE A 84 -3.40 12.76 13.47
N LEU A 85 -2.49 11.79 13.54
CA LEU A 85 -2.15 10.92 12.41
C LEU A 85 -1.99 9.47 12.88
N LEU A 86 -2.65 8.55 12.18
CA LEU A 86 -2.42 7.11 12.30
C LEU A 86 -1.68 6.59 11.07
N GLY A 87 -0.57 5.89 11.31
CA GLY A 87 0.21 5.25 10.26
C GLY A 87 -0.25 3.82 10.05
N GLY A 88 -0.65 3.49 8.82
CA GLY A 88 -0.98 2.11 8.46
C GLY A 88 0.24 1.20 8.46
N CYS A 89 0.02 -0.09 8.64
CA CYS A 89 1.10 -1.07 8.72
C CYS A 89 1.30 -1.82 7.38
N GLY A 90 2.01 -2.94 7.37
CA GLY A 90 2.31 -3.66 6.13
C GLY A 90 2.40 -5.18 6.33
N GLY A 91 2.16 -5.92 5.24
CA GLY A 91 2.03 -7.38 5.30
C GLY A 91 0.80 -7.79 6.12
N LEU A 92 0.91 -8.84 6.93
CA LEU A 92 -0.13 -9.23 7.89
C LEU A 92 0.23 -8.78 9.32
N CYS A 93 0.66 -7.53 9.49
CA CYS A 93 1.22 -6.98 10.74
C CYS A 93 0.34 -7.28 11.98
N GLY A 94 0.81 -7.37 13.22
CA GLY A 94 2.01 -8.10 13.69
C GLY A 94 2.88 -7.36 14.72
N MET A 95 2.86 -6.03 14.73
CA MET A 95 3.71 -5.22 15.60
C MET A 95 3.15 -3.81 15.81
N THR A 96 3.29 -3.29 17.03
CA THR A 96 3.00 -1.89 17.32
C THR A 96 4.16 -1.02 16.80
N ARG A 97 3.89 -0.20 15.78
CA ARG A 97 4.87 0.75 15.24
C ARG A 97 4.22 2.10 14.98
N VAL A 98 4.84 3.16 15.50
CA VAL A 98 4.48 4.54 15.17
C VAL A 98 5.45 5.09 14.11
N GLY A 99 4.90 5.70 13.07
CA GLY A 99 5.66 6.38 12.03
C GLY A 99 4.78 6.85 10.88
N VAL A 100 5.36 7.68 10.00
CA VAL A 100 4.69 8.15 8.78
C VAL A 100 5.61 7.97 7.58
N SER A 101 5.09 7.36 6.52
CA SER A 101 5.75 7.25 5.22
C SER A 101 5.34 8.40 4.29
N ASN A 102 6.13 8.64 3.24
CA ASN A 102 5.79 9.59 2.17
C ASN A 102 5.39 11.00 2.67
N ALA A 103 6.08 11.46 3.71
CA ALA A 103 5.90 12.78 4.33
C ALA A 103 7.25 13.51 4.53
N GLY A 104 8.28 13.11 3.79
CA GLY A 104 9.64 13.63 3.97
C GLY A 104 9.88 15.06 3.47
N ALA A 105 8.84 15.71 2.93
CA ALA A 105 8.81 17.15 2.67
C ALA A 105 7.72 17.89 3.48
N CYS A 106 7.00 17.18 4.37
CA CYS A 106 5.92 17.73 5.17
C CYS A 106 6.47 18.34 6.46
N ALA A 107 6.56 19.68 6.51
CA ALA A 107 7.17 20.38 7.64
C ALA A 107 6.56 20.01 9.01
N PRO A 108 5.23 19.99 9.21
CA PRO A 108 4.65 19.58 10.50
C PRO A 108 5.03 18.14 10.91
N ALA A 109 5.09 17.21 9.95
CA ALA A 109 5.49 15.82 10.24
C ALA A 109 6.99 15.72 10.55
N LEU A 110 7.84 16.47 9.84
CA LEU A 110 9.29 16.55 10.09
C LEU A 110 9.64 17.23 11.41
N ASN A 111 8.75 18.10 11.90
CA ASN A 111 8.93 18.85 13.13
C ASN A 111 8.35 18.15 14.36
N GLY A 112 7.64 17.03 14.21
CA GLY A 112 7.03 16.33 15.34
C GLY A 112 5.73 16.95 15.84
N GLU A 113 4.99 17.66 14.99
CA GLU A 113 3.84 18.47 15.41
C GLU A 113 2.50 17.70 15.46
N PHE A 114 2.51 16.39 15.21
CA PHE A 114 1.33 15.52 15.23
C PHE A 114 1.28 14.67 16.50
N VAL A 115 0.08 14.43 17.02
CA VAL A 115 -0.15 13.19 17.79
C VAL A 115 -0.09 12.05 16.79
N MET A 116 0.76 11.06 17.06
CA MET A 116 1.01 9.93 16.19
C MET A 116 0.55 8.64 16.87
N ALA A 117 -0.13 7.75 16.16
CA ALA A 117 -0.53 6.44 16.69
C ALA A 117 -0.24 5.28 15.72
N GLY A 118 -0.20 4.08 16.28
CA GLY A 118 -0.15 2.82 15.55
C GLY A 118 -0.48 1.64 16.47
N ASP A 119 -0.79 0.49 15.89
CA ASP A 119 -1.15 -0.73 16.62
C ASP A 119 -0.64 -2.00 15.91
N ASP A 120 -0.81 -3.13 16.58
CA ASP A 120 -0.36 -4.45 16.11
C ASP A 120 -1.44 -5.26 15.38
N LEU A 121 -2.59 -4.65 15.08
CA LEU A 121 -3.75 -5.30 14.46
C LEU A 121 -4.26 -6.53 15.23
N GLY A 122 -4.10 -6.55 16.56
CA GLY A 122 -4.63 -7.60 17.44
C GLY A 122 -3.68 -8.76 17.69
N HIS A 123 -2.45 -8.73 17.17
CA HIS A 123 -1.51 -9.84 17.34
C HIS A 123 -0.04 -9.46 17.17
N ILE A 124 0.83 -10.26 17.80
CA ILE A 124 2.28 -10.22 17.55
C ILE A 124 2.63 -11.29 16.53
N GLY A 125 3.36 -10.93 15.47
CA GLY A 125 3.62 -11.80 14.34
C GLY A 125 5.01 -11.63 13.73
N SER A 126 5.43 -12.64 12.97
CA SER A 126 6.62 -12.55 12.12
C SER A 126 6.38 -11.55 10.98
N MET A 127 7.41 -10.82 10.56
CA MET A 127 7.34 -9.96 9.37
C MET A 127 7.24 -10.75 8.06
N MET A 128 7.64 -12.03 8.07
CA MET A 128 7.75 -12.84 6.86
C MET A 128 7.52 -14.33 7.13
N GLY A 129 7.24 -15.05 6.04
CA GLY A 129 7.15 -16.50 6.01
C GLY A 129 5.80 -17.02 6.46
N LEU A 130 5.68 -18.34 6.54
CA LEU A 130 4.40 -19.01 6.81
C LEU A 130 3.77 -18.56 8.14
N GLN A 131 4.60 -18.32 9.16
CA GLN A 131 4.16 -17.95 10.52
C GLN A 131 3.47 -16.60 10.60
N GLN A 132 3.59 -15.75 9.57
CA GLN A 132 2.98 -14.44 9.52
C GLN A 132 1.44 -14.50 9.66
N GLY A 133 0.80 -15.53 9.11
CA GLY A 133 -0.64 -15.73 9.16
C GLY A 133 -1.17 -16.47 10.38
N PHE A 134 -0.33 -16.92 11.32
CA PHE A 134 -0.77 -17.81 12.42
C PHE A 134 -1.86 -17.22 13.32
N PHE A 135 -1.97 -15.89 13.39
CA PHE A 135 -3.06 -15.22 14.09
C PHE A 135 -4.44 -15.64 13.56
N GLY A 136 -4.53 -16.04 12.28
CA GLY A 136 -5.75 -16.53 11.66
C GLY A 136 -6.28 -17.84 12.25
N LYS A 137 -5.59 -18.49 13.19
CA LYS A 137 -6.18 -19.56 14.02
C LYS A 137 -7.22 -19.04 15.01
N ASP A 138 -7.18 -17.75 15.32
CA ASP A 138 -8.09 -17.08 16.24
C ASP A 138 -9.06 -16.19 15.44
N PRO A 139 -10.38 -16.49 15.44
CA PRO A 139 -11.36 -15.70 14.68
C PRO A 139 -11.48 -14.25 15.17
N GLN A 140 -11.16 -13.94 16.44
CA GLN A 140 -11.21 -12.57 16.91
C GLN A 140 -10.05 -11.74 16.34
N LYS A 141 -8.85 -12.33 16.28
CA LYS A 141 -7.69 -11.67 15.66
C LYS A 141 -7.88 -11.41 14.18
N ARG A 142 -8.66 -12.25 13.49
CA ARG A 142 -9.09 -11.99 12.11
C ARG A 142 -9.93 -10.72 11.98
N ILE A 143 -10.84 -10.46 12.91
CA ILE A 143 -11.68 -9.25 12.95
C ILE A 143 -10.81 -8.03 13.29
N ASP A 144 -9.91 -8.18 14.26
CA ASP A 144 -8.99 -7.13 14.69
C ASP A 144 -8.11 -6.66 13.53
N PHE A 145 -7.51 -7.60 12.79
CA PHE A 145 -6.75 -7.34 11.57
C PHE A 145 -7.57 -6.75 10.43
N ALA A 146 -8.81 -7.23 10.26
CA ALA A 146 -9.63 -6.83 9.13
C ALA A 146 -10.03 -5.35 9.21
N TYR A 147 -10.51 -4.89 10.37
CA TYR A 147 -11.03 -3.52 10.50
C TYR A 147 -11.05 -2.97 11.92
N ARG A 148 -11.04 -3.80 12.96
CA ARG A 148 -11.38 -3.34 14.32
C ARG A 148 -10.22 -2.63 15.03
N ALA A 149 -8.97 -3.05 14.81
CA ALA A 149 -7.83 -2.50 15.56
C ALA A 149 -7.61 -1.01 15.30
N ASN A 150 -7.51 -0.59 14.03
CA ASN A 150 -7.31 0.81 13.65
C ASN A 150 -8.41 1.74 14.19
N HIS A 151 -9.68 1.33 14.08
CA HIS A 151 -10.81 2.08 14.63
C HIS A 151 -10.66 2.29 16.16
N LEU A 152 -10.42 1.21 16.91
CA LEU A 152 -10.33 1.30 18.37
C LEU A 152 -9.09 2.10 18.83
N THR A 153 -7.95 1.93 18.14
CA THR A 153 -6.75 2.74 18.36
C THR A 153 -7.02 4.22 18.08
N THR A 154 -7.80 4.54 17.04
CA THR A 154 -8.20 5.91 16.71
C THR A 154 -9.04 6.54 17.82
N LEU A 155 -10.04 5.80 18.32
CA LEU A 155 -10.85 6.25 19.46
C LEU A 155 -9.99 6.49 20.71
N ALA A 156 -9.08 5.57 21.02
CA ALA A 156 -8.13 5.70 22.13
C ALA A 156 -7.25 6.94 21.98
N ALA A 157 -6.63 7.13 20.81
CA ALA A 157 -5.74 8.25 20.53
C ALA A 157 -6.45 9.61 20.62
N LYS A 158 -7.68 9.70 20.09
CA LYS A 158 -8.51 10.91 20.20
C LYS A 158 -8.89 11.22 21.66
N ALA A 159 -9.22 10.20 22.45
CA ALA A 159 -9.53 10.35 23.87
C ALA A 159 -8.30 10.81 24.67
N LEU A 160 -7.13 10.17 24.46
CA LEU A 160 -5.86 10.58 25.06
C LEU A 160 -5.49 12.02 24.66
N THR A 161 -5.64 12.38 23.39
CA THR A 161 -5.38 13.75 22.91
C THR A 161 -6.26 14.76 23.65
N LYS A 162 -7.57 14.49 23.76
CA LYS A 162 -8.50 15.36 24.47
C LYS A 162 -8.16 15.50 25.95
N ALA A 163 -7.78 14.41 26.60
CA ALA A 163 -7.34 14.45 28.00
C ALA A 163 -6.04 15.25 28.17
N PHE A 164 -5.07 15.06 27.27
CA PHE A 164 -3.74 15.65 27.40
C PHE A 164 -3.71 17.15 27.15
N TYR A 165 -4.38 17.62 26.09
CA TYR A 165 -4.36 19.03 25.68
C TYR A 165 -5.62 19.81 26.08
N GLY A 166 -6.61 19.15 26.68
CA GLY A 166 -7.91 19.77 27.01
C GLY A 166 -8.81 20.01 25.79
N GLN A 167 -8.41 19.55 24.60
CA GLN A 167 -9.14 19.70 23.35
C GLN A 167 -8.91 18.51 22.40
N ALA A 168 -9.92 18.18 21.59
CA ALA A 168 -9.79 17.17 20.54
C ALA A 168 -8.87 17.64 19.40
N PRO A 169 -8.32 16.71 18.58
CA PRO A 169 -7.71 17.10 17.31
C PRO A 169 -8.68 17.91 16.46
N LYS A 170 -8.17 18.94 15.78
CA LYS A 170 -8.93 19.69 14.79
C LYS A 170 -9.03 18.93 13.47
N TYR A 171 -7.98 18.21 13.11
CA TYR A 171 -7.92 17.34 11.94
C TYR A 171 -7.28 16.00 12.27
N SER A 172 -7.80 14.94 11.70
CA SER A 172 -7.30 13.56 11.83
C SER A 172 -6.91 13.00 10.46
N TYR A 173 -5.73 12.38 10.37
CA TYR A 173 -5.19 11.86 9.12
C TYR A 173 -4.85 10.37 9.21
N PHE A 174 -5.05 9.63 8.13
CA PHE A 174 -4.51 8.28 7.96
C PHE A 174 -3.56 8.27 6.75
N VAL A 175 -2.36 7.71 6.93
CA VAL A 175 -1.43 7.48 5.82
C VAL A 175 -0.92 6.05 5.86
N GLY A 176 -1.13 5.30 4.78
CA GLY A 176 -0.66 3.93 4.69
C GLY A 176 -0.40 3.49 3.25
N CYS A 177 0.41 2.44 3.10
CA CYS A 177 0.67 1.80 1.82
C CYS A 177 0.66 0.28 1.95
N SER A 178 0.31 -0.47 0.90
CA SER A 178 0.17 -1.94 0.95
C SER A 178 -1.03 -2.35 1.82
N ASP A 179 -0.85 -3.17 2.86
CA ASP A 179 -1.91 -3.43 3.84
C ASP A 179 -2.36 -2.14 4.53
N GLY A 180 -1.45 -1.22 4.85
CA GLY A 180 -1.79 0.12 5.33
C GLY A 180 -2.63 0.92 4.33
N GLY A 181 -2.53 0.64 3.03
CA GLY A 181 -3.44 1.19 2.02
C GLY A 181 -4.83 0.55 2.07
N ARG A 182 -4.92 -0.76 2.34
CA ARG A 182 -6.19 -1.46 2.59
C ARG A 182 -6.85 -0.95 3.87
N GLU A 183 -6.10 -0.81 4.94
CA GLU A 183 -6.52 -0.22 6.22
C GLU A 183 -7.07 1.20 6.02
N ALA A 184 -6.33 2.06 5.30
CA ALA A 184 -6.76 3.41 4.96
C ALA A 184 -8.13 3.41 4.23
N LEU A 185 -8.33 2.49 3.28
CA LEU A 185 -9.61 2.35 2.60
C LEU A 185 -10.71 1.75 3.49
N MET A 186 -10.37 0.80 4.36
CA MET A 186 -11.29 0.25 5.37
C MET A 186 -11.85 1.35 6.25
N GLU A 187 -11.00 2.23 6.77
CA GLU A 187 -11.42 3.37 7.60
C GLU A 187 -12.37 4.29 6.84
N ALA A 188 -12.05 4.64 5.59
CA ALA A 188 -12.93 5.46 4.76
C ALA A 188 -14.32 4.82 4.50
N GLN A 189 -14.35 3.49 4.37
CA GLN A 189 -15.55 2.73 4.00
C GLN A 189 -16.43 2.38 5.20
N ARG A 190 -15.83 2.00 6.34
CA ARG A 190 -16.53 1.49 7.53
C ARG A 190 -16.65 2.54 8.64
N PHE A 191 -15.62 3.36 8.84
CA PHE A 191 -15.52 4.32 9.94
C PHE A 191 -15.27 5.73 9.41
N PRO A 192 -16.21 6.28 8.61
CA PRO A 192 -16.00 7.55 7.92
C PRO A 192 -15.62 8.69 8.88
N ASP A 193 -16.07 8.63 10.14
CA ASP A 193 -15.83 9.63 11.18
C ASP A 193 -14.43 9.62 11.81
N ASP A 194 -13.60 8.65 11.46
CA ASP A 194 -12.28 8.50 12.07
C ASP A 194 -11.25 9.48 11.52
N PHE A 195 -11.32 9.82 10.23
CA PHE A 195 -10.30 10.65 9.58
C PHE A 195 -10.89 11.69 8.62
N ASP A 196 -10.32 12.89 8.60
CA ASP A 196 -10.72 13.99 7.72
C ASP A 196 -9.92 13.99 6.40
N GLY A 197 -8.73 13.39 6.42
CA GLY A 197 -7.89 13.18 5.24
C GLY A 197 -7.22 11.81 5.27
N ILE A 198 -7.29 11.08 4.16
CA ILE A 198 -6.70 9.75 4.02
C ILE A 198 -5.78 9.71 2.79
N SER A 199 -4.59 9.12 2.94
CA SER A 199 -3.73 8.73 1.82
C SER A 199 -3.60 7.21 1.78
N ALA A 200 -4.18 6.58 0.76
CA ALA A 200 -4.15 5.14 0.52
C ALA A 200 -3.21 4.81 -0.66
N GLY A 201 -2.04 4.25 -0.35
CA GLY A 201 -1.03 3.87 -1.34
C GLY A 201 -1.04 2.38 -1.65
N ALA A 202 -0.90 2.02 -2.92
CA ALA A 202 -0.84 0.63 -3.40
C ALA A 202 -1.71 -0.34 -2.56
N PRO A 203 -3.02 -0.07 -2.39
CA PRO A 203 -3.82 -0.75 -1.38
C PRO A 203 -3.99 -2.23 -1.72
N ALA A 204 -3.80 -3.11 -0.73
CA ALA A 204 -4.18 -4.52 -0.80
C ALA A 204 -5.70 -4.71 -0.71
N ALA A 205 -6.47 -3.94 -1.48
CA ALA A 205 -7.91 -3.78 -1.35
C ALA A 205 -8.69 -5.06 -1.73
N LEU A 206 -8.39 -5.67 -2.88
CA LEU A 206 -8.81 -7.04 -3.23
C LEU A 206 -7.98 -8.11 -2.48
N PHE A 207 -7.93 -7.99 -1.15
CA PHE A 207 -7.05 -8.73 -0.26
C PHE A 207 -7.07 -10.25 -0.49
N THR A 208 -8.26 -10.85 -0.61
CA THR A 208 -8.42 -12.30 -0.79
C THR A 208 -7.83 -12.79 -2.11
N VAL A 209 -8.16 -12.14 -3.24
CA VAL A 209 -7.66 -12.52 -4.58
C VAL A 209 -6.18 -12.22 -4.73
N GLN A 210 -5.73 -11.08 -4.21
CA GLN A 210 -4.33 -10.66 -4.21
C GLN A 210 -3.45 -11.70 -3.50
N ASN A 211 -3.82 -12.07 -2.27
CA ASN A 211 -3.04 -12.99 -1.45
C ASN A 211 -3.28 -14.48 -1.76
N SER A 212 -4.18 -14.82 -2.69
CA SER A 212 -4.34 -16.19 -3.21
C SER A 212 -3.93 -16.29 -4.68
N PHE A 213 -4.87 -16.04 -5.59
CA PHE A 213 -4.72 -16.27 -7.02
C PHE A 213 -3.56 -15.48 -7.64
N TYR A 214 -3.35 -14.22 -7.26
CA TYR A 214 -2.24 -13.42 -7.83
C TYR A 214 -0.87 -13.96 -7.39
N HIS A 215 -0.62 -14.03 -6.08
CA HIS A 215 0.68 -14.49 -5.59
C HIS A 215 0.94 -15.98 -5.86
N ALA A 216 -0.07 -16.84 -5.75
CA ALA A 216 0.08 -18.25 -6.10
C ALA A 216 0.39 -18.43 -7.59
N TRP A 217 -0.19 -17.61 -8.48
CA TRP A 217 0.13 -17.66 -9.90
C TRP A 217 1.54 -17.16 -10.21
N ASN A 218 2.02 -16.12 -9.53
CA ASN A 218 3.41 -15.66 -9.66
C ASN A 218 4.43 -16.73 -9.26
N VAL A 219 4.02 -17.73 -8.47
CA VAL A 219 4.83 -18.93 -8.18
C VAL A 219 4.59 -20.01 -9.23
N ARG A 220 3.36 -20.53 -9.31
CA ARG A 220 3.02 -21.72 -10.11
C ARG A 220 3.13 -21.47 -11.62
N GLY A 221 2.86 -20.26 -12.07
CA GLY A 221 3.07 -19.83 -13.45
C GLY A 221 4.54 -19.79 -13.87
N ASN A 222 5.47 -19.71 -12.91
CA ASN A 222 6.91 -19.72 -13.15
C ASN A 222 7.57 -21.09 -12.90
N GLN A 223 6.79 -22.13 -12.54
CA GLN A 223 7.32 -23.45 -12.20
C GLN A 223 7.05 -24.49 -13.28
N ARG A 224 7.97 -25.44 -13.42
CA ARG A 224 7.75 -26.70 -14.14
C ARG A 224 6.92 -27.66 -13.30
N ALA A 225 6.49 -28.76 -13.91
CA ALA A 225 5.73 -29.81 -13.23
C ALA A 225 6.48 -30.47 -12.07
N ASP A 226 7.82 -30.47 -12.08
CA ASP A 226 8.67 -30.96 -10.99
C ASP A 226 8.90 -29.92 -9.88
N GLY A 227 8.28 -28.75 -9.97
CA GLY A 227 8.40 -27.66 -9.00
C GLY A 227 9.60 -26.73 -9.22
N THR A 228 10.46 -26.98 -10.21
CA THR A 228 11.60 -26.10 -10.48
C THR A 228 11.19 -24.80 -11.16
N ASN A 229 11.79 -23.67 -10.75
CA ASN A 229 11.54 -22.37 -11.35
C ASN A 229 12.18 -22.25 -12.74
N ILE A 230 11.51 -21.51 -13.63
CA ILE A 230 11.87 -21.31 -15.03
C ILE A 230 12.63 -19.99 -15.20
N LEU A 231 11.97 -18.85 -14.92
CA LEU A 231 12.57 -17.52 -14.99
C LEU A 231 13.15 -17.15 -13.62
N LEU A 232 14.43 -16.78 -13.60
CA LEU A 232 15.18 -16.46 -12.39
C LEU A 232 15.55 -14.98 -12.32
N GLN A 233 15.88 -14.51 -11.11
CA GLN A 233 16.15 -13.10 -10.84
C GLN A 233 17.29 -12.51 -11.70
N ASP A 234 18.31 -13.28 -12.03
CA ASP A 234 19.46 -12.83 -12.84
C ASP A 234 19.12 -12.62 -14.33
N ARG A 235 17.94 -13.09 -14.76
CA ARG A 235 17.47 -13.01 -16.15
C ARG A 235 16.55 -11.80 -16.42
N VAL A 236 16.01 -11.17 -15.36
CA VAL A 236 14.98 -10.12 -15.50
C VAL A 236 15.46 -8.88 -16.23
N SER A 237 16.74 -8.50 -16.12
CA SER A 237 17.28 -7.34 -16.83
C SER A 237 17.22 -7.52 -18.35
N ILE A 238 17.44 -8.74 -18.85
CA ILE A 238 17.34 -9.05 -20.29
C ILE A 238 15.91 -8.80 -20.78
N LEU A 239 14.91 -9.24 -20.00
CA LEU A 239 13.49 -9.01 -20.28
C LEU A 239 13.16 -7.52 -20.24
N HIS A 240 13.53 -6.85 -19.15
CA HIS A 240 13.24 -5.44 -18.92
C HIS A 240 13.77 -4.57 -20.07
N ASP A 241 15.04 -4.75 -20.43
CA ASP A 241 15.69 -3.98 -21.48
C ASP A 241 15.02 -4.19 -22.85
N ALA A 242 14.51 -5.38 -23.13
CA ALA A 242 13.70 -5.63 -24.33
C ALA A 242 12.35 -4.92 -24.27
N VAL A 243 11.67 -4.96 -23.12
CA VAL A 243 10.37 -4.31 -22.88
C VAL A 243 10.49 -2.79 -23.05
N VAL A 244 11.39 -2.12 -22.33
CA VAL A 244 11.51 -0.64 -22.41
C VAL A 244 11.96 -0.15 -23.78
N ARG A 245 12.64 -0.98 -24.58
CA ARG A 245 13.01 -0.65 -25.97
C ARG A 245 11.84 -0.70 -26.96
N HIS A 246 10.89 -1.62 -26.75
CA HIS A 246 9.78 -1.83 -27.70
C HIS A 246 8.49 -1.14 -27.26
N CYS A 247 8.29 -0.91 -25.96
CA CYS A 247 7.12 -0.20 -25.45
C CYS A 247 7.16 1.29 -25.80
N PRO A 248 6.01 1.93 -26.04
CA PRO A 248 5.94 3.35 -26.39
C PRO A 248 6.30 4.27 -25.20
N THR A 249 7.24 5.18 -25.42
CA THR A 249 7.61 6.23 -24.46
C THR A 249 6.67 7.43 -24.56
N LEU A 250 5.55 7.42 -23.84
CA LEU A 250 4.53 8.48 -23.94
C LEU A 250 4.89 9.81 -23.24
N SER A 251 5.93 9.79 -22.39
CA SER A 251 6.51 11.00 -21.78
C SER A 251 7.27 11.87 -22.79
N GLY A 252 7.74 11.28 -23.90
CA GLY A 252 8.65 11.94 -24.85
C GLY A 252 10.12 11.96 -24.41
N VAL A 253 10.49 11.26 -23.33
CA VAL A 253 11.87 11.16 -22.82
C VAL A 253 12.28 9.69 -22.70
N ALA A 254 13.34 9.30 -23.40
CA ALA A 254 13.88 7.94 -23.36
C ALA A 254 14.74 7.71 -22.11
N ASP A 255 14.12 7.71 -20.93
CA ASP A 255 14.77 7.48 -19.62
C ASP A 255 14.51 6.08 -19.05
N GLY A 256 13.95 5.17 -19.85
CA GLY A 256 13.64 3.79 -19.45
C GLY A 256 12.38 3.68 -18.60
N ILE A 257 11.61 4.76 -18.42
CA ILE A 257 10.36 4.75 -17.64
C ILE A 257 9.16 4.70 -18.59
N LEU A 258 8.27 3.75 -18.35
CA LEU A 258 6.99 3.68 -19.04
C LEU A 258 5.95 4.52 -18.28
N GLU A 259 5.65 5.70 -18.81
CA GLU A 259 4.62 6.60 -18.28
C GLU A 259 3.21 5.97 -18.33
N GLU A 260 2.99 5.10 -19.30
CA GLU A 260 1.73 4.42 -19.56
C GLU A 260 1.99 2.96 -19.97
N PRO A 261 2.35 2.07 -19.03
CA PRO A 261 2.73 0.70 -19.35
C PRO A 261 1.55 -0.13 -19.88
N ARG A 262 0.31 0.34 -19.67
CA ARG A 262 -0.91 -0.28 -20.22
C ARG A 262 -1.02 -0.17 -21.74
N ALA A 263 -0.26 0.75 -22.35
CA ALA A 263 -0.13 0.83 -23.80
C ALA A 263 0.82 -0.23 -24.38
N CYS A 264 1.52 -0.99 -23.51
CA CYS A 264 2.48 -1.98 -23.95
C CYS A 264 1.92 -3.39 -23.88
N HIS A 265 2.15 -4.15 -24.95
CA HIS A 265 1.86 -5.57 -25.03
C HIS A 265 3.16 -6.30 -25.34
N PHE A 266 3.68 -7.03 -24.36
CA PHE A 266 4.92 -7.79 -24.52
C PHE A 266 4.77 -8.86 -25.61
N ASP A 267 5.75 -8.92 -26.51
CA ASP A 267 5.90 -10.01 -27.48
C ASP A 267 7.18 -10.80 -27.16
N PRO A 268 7.09 -12.13 -26.92
CA PRO A 268 8.26 -12.99 -26.73
C PRO A 268 9.36 -12.81 -27.79
N ALA A 269 8.99 -12.51 -29.04
CA ALA A 269 9.95 -12.33 -30.14
C ALA A 269 10.94 -11.17 -29.91
N TRP A 270 10.65 -10.23 -29.01
CA TRP A 270 11.56 -9.12 -28.68
C TRP A 270 12.84 -9.55 -27.98
N VAL A 271 12.82 -10.73 -27.33
CA VAL A 271 13.90 -11.16 -26.44
C VAL A 271 14.25 -12.64 -26.58
N GLN A 272 13.43 -13.43 -27.30
CA GLN A 272 13.66 -14.86 -27.43
C GLN A 272 14.96 -15.16 -28.20
N CYS A 273 15.76 -16.10 -27.68
CA CYS A 273 16.95 -16.60 -28.35
C CYS A 273 16.59 -17.26 -29.69
N PRO A 274 17.42 -17.07 -30.74
CA PRO A 274 17.41 -17.88 -31.94
C PRO A 274 17.42 -19.39 -31.64
N ALA A 275 16.72 -20.16 -32.47
CA ALA A 275 16.65 -21.61 -32.32
C ALA A 275 18.06 -22.25 -32.37
N GLY A 276 18.37 -23.10 -31.37
CA GLY A 276 19.65 -23.79 -31.28
C GLY A 276 20.80 -22.95 -30.71
N GLN A 277 20.57 -21.69 -30.31
CA GLN A 277 21.59 -20.88 -29.65
C GLN A 277 21.90 -21.41 -28.25
N THR A 278 23.17 -21.67 -27.98
CA THR A 278 23.65 -22.22 -26.70
C THR A 278 24.06 -21.15 -25.70
N ASN A 279 24.55 -19.98 -26.16
CA ASN A 279 24.82 -18.85 -25.30
C ASN A 279 23.56 -17.99 -25.15
N THR A 280 22.95 -18.00 -23.97
CA THR A 280 21.73 -17.25 -23.66
C THR A 280 21.99 -16.02 -22.79
N SER A 281 23.23 -15.49 -22.74
CA SER A 281 23.58 -14.35 -21.88
C SER A 281 22.83 -13.05 -22.21
N GLU A 282 22.32 -12.89 -23.44
CA GLU A 282 21.70 -11.66 -23.94
C GLU A 282 20.25 -11.86 -24.45
N CYS A 283 19.70 -13.06 -24.28
CA CYS A 283 18.36 -13.42 -24.74
C CYS A 283 17.73 -14.44 -23.80
N LEU A 284 16.42 -14.63 -23.88
CA LEU A 284 15.69 -15.60 -23.09
C LEU A 284 15.34 -16.83 -23.92
N THR A 285 15.41 -18.01 -23.32
CA THR A 285 14.92 -19.25 -23.92
C THR A 285 13.41 -19.16 -24.18
N ALA A 286 12.90 -20.03 -25.06
CA ALA A 286 11.45 -20.13 -25.28
C ALA A 286 10.70 -20.41 -23.97
N GLU A 287 11.24 -21.26 -23.09
CA GLU A 287 10.61 -21.55 -21.80
C GLU A 287 10.56 -20.32 -20.87
N GLU A 288 11.66 -19.57 -20.78
CA GLU A 288 11.74 -18.33 -19.99
C GLU A 288 10.77 -17.25 -20.50
N THR A 289 10.68 -17.04 -21.82
CA THR A 289 9.73 -16.07 -22.40
C THR A 289 8.27 -16.47 -22.17
N GLN A 290 7.95 -17.76 -22.21
CA GLN A 290 6.62 -18.26 -21.90
C GLN A 290 6.29 -18.12 -20.41
N ALA A 291 7.26 -18.30 -19.51
CA ALA A 291 7.07 -17.99 -18.08
C ALA A 291 6.79 -16.49 -17.86
N ALA A 292 7.54 -15.60 -18.53
CA ALA A 292 7.28 -14.16 -18.47
C ALA A 292 5.86 -13.82 -18.97
N LEU A 293 5.43 -14.40 -20.09
CA LEU A 293 4.08 -14.19 -20.63
C LEU A 293 2.99 -14.62 -19.64
N ARG A 294 3.15 -15.79 -18.99
CA ARG A 294 2.21 -16.26 -17.96
C ARG A 294 2.15 -15.34 -16.75
N ILE A 295 3.27 -14.77 -16.33
CA ILE A 295 3.31 -13.81 -15.22
C ILE A 295 2.55 -12.54 -15.59
N TYR A 296 2.79 -11.97 -16.78
CA TYR A 296 2.04 -10.78 -17.24
C TYR A 296 0.54 -11.05 -17.37
N SER A 297 0.14 -12.20 -17.90
CA SER A 297 -1.27 -12.50 -18.18
C SER A 297 -2.08 -12.82 -16.93
N GLY A 298 -1.45 -13.43 -15.92
CA GLY A 298 -2.18 -13.96 -14.77
C GLY A 298 -2.86 -15.31 -15.01
N ALA A 299 -3.52 -15.81 -13.96
CA ALA A 299 -4.24 -17.08 -13.98
C ALA A 299 -5.59 -16.94 -14.70
N THR A 300 -5.88 -17.86 -15.62
CA THR A 300 -7.16 -17.96 -16.32
C THR A 300 -7.76 -19.36 -16.17
N ASP A 301 -9.07 -19.47 -16.34
CA ASP A 301 -9.74 -20.75 -16.51
C ASP A 301 -9.53 -21.34 -17.92
N ALA A 302 -10.09 -22.53 -18.15
CA ALA A 302 -9.98 -23.23 -19.44
C ALA A 302 -10.67 -22.51 -20.62
N SER A 303 -11.58 -21.57 -20.34
CA SER A 303 -12.24 -20.72 -21.34
C SER A 303 -11.50 -19.42 -21.62
N GLY A 304 -10.42 -19.13 -20.86
CA GLY A 304 -9.63 -17.91 -20.96
C GLY A 304 -10.13 -16.77 -20.06
N ARG A 305 -11.11 -16.99 -19.18
CA ARG A 305 -11.58 -15.97 -18.25
C ARG A 305 -10.63 -15.85 -17.07
N SER A 306 -10.25 -14.62 -16.71
CA SER A 306 -9.23 -14.36 -15.69
C SER A 306 -9.76 -14.45 -14.26
N TYR A 307 -8.99 -15.03 -13.34
CA TYR A 307 -9.28 -15.01 -11.89
C TYR A 307 -8.78 -13.76 -11.19
N ILE A 308 -7.78 -13.09 -11.77
CA ILE A 308 -7.22 -11.83 -11.29
C ILE A 308 -7.58 -10.71 -12.27
N LEU A 309 -7.51 -9.44 -11.85
CA LEU A 309 -7.76 -8.34 -12.79
C LEU A 309 -6.66 -8.19 -13.84
N HIS A 310 -5.39 -8.34 -13.43
CA HIS A 310 -4.22 -8.35 -14.30
C HIS A 310 -2.97 -8.79 -13.53
N GLY A 311 -1.97 -9.38 -14.22
CA GLY A 311 -0.62 -9.57 -13.67
C GLY A 311 0.14 -8.24 -13.52
N PRO A 312 1.45 -8.28 -13.18
CA PRO A 312 2.30 -7.09 -13.21
C PRO A 312 2.29 -6.41 -14.59
N PHE A 313 2.58 -5.11 -14.65
CA PHE A 313 2.67 -4.40 -15.91
C PHE A 313 4.07 -4.51 -16.56
N PRO A 314 4.16 -4.45 -17.90
CA PRO A 314 5.44 -4.23 -18.57
C PRO A 314 6.15 -2.98 -18.04
N GLY A 315 7.48 -3.03 -17.94
CA GLY A 315 8.34 -2.05 -17.31
C GLY A 315 8.60 -2.30 -15.81
N SER A 316 7.97 -3.32 -15.21
CA SER A 316 8.09 -3.63 -13.78
C SER A 316 9.07 -4.77 -13.46
N GLU A 317 9.72 -5.35 -14.48
CA GLU A 317 10.35 -6.67 -14.41
C GLU A 317 11.52 -6.70 -13.43
N LYS A 318 12.29 -5.60 -13.34
CA LYS A 318 13.37 -5.45 -12.37
C LYS A 318 12.88 -5.53 -10.92
N GLN A 319 11.62 -5.22 -10.67
CA GLN A 319 11.02 -5.29 -9.33
C GLN A 319 10.45 -6.68 -9.02
N TRP A 320 10.27 -7.56 -10.02
CA TRP A 320 9.73 -8.89 -9.79
C TRP A 320 10.61 -9.65 -8.81
N ALA A 321 10.01 -10.12 -7.71
CA ALA A 321 10.70 -10.86 -6.66
C ALA A 321 10.80 -12.35 -7.04
N LEU A 322 11.49 -12.65 -8.15
CA LEU A 322 11.68 -14.01 -8.63
C LEU A 322 12.73 -14.77 -7.79
N PRO A 323 12.69 -16.11 -7.78
CA PRO A 323 13.71 -16.91 -7.13
C PRO A 323 15.09 -16.71 -7.77
N SER A 324 16.14 -16.77 -6.94
CA SER A 324 17.53 -16.70 -7.41
C SER A 324 18.07 -18.05 -7.92
N SER A 325 17.32 -19.14 -7.77
CA SER A 325 17.73 -20.47 -8.23
C SER A 325 16.52 -21.33 -8.62
N PRO A 326 16.72 -22.41 -9.40
CA PRO A 326 15.64 -23.31 -9.81
C PRO A 326 14.86 -23.93 -8.65
N THR A 327 15.45 -24.05 -7.46
CA THR A 327 14.78 -24.63 -6.28
C THR A 327 14.56 -23.60 -5.17
N GLY A 328 14.77 -22.30 -5.46
CA GLY A 328 14.56 -21.22 -4.51
C GLY A 328 13.09 -20.85 -4.36
N GLU A 329 12.75 -20.18 -3.26
CA GLU A 329 11.42 -19.62 -3.04
C GLU A 329 11.38 -18.13 -3.41
N SER A 330 10.20 -17.66 -3.82
CA SER A 330 9.92 -16.25 -4.06
C SER A 330 9.19 -15.62 -2.87
N MET A 331 9.17 -14.29 -2.81
CA MET A 331 8.34 -13.56 -1.85
C MET A 331 6.84 -13.94 -1.98
N SER A 332 6.37 -14.12 -3.22
CA SER A 332 4.98 -14.51 -3.50
C SER A 332 4.63 -15.88 -2.90
N ASN A 333 5.60 -16.81 -2.79
CA ASN A 333 5.37 -18.11 -2.14
C ASN A 333 4.98 -17.93 -0.67
N GLY A 334 5.74 -17.12 0.09
CA GLY A 334 5.45 -16.85 1.49
C GLY A 334 4.10 -16.17 1.71
N ILE A 335 3.79 -15.16 0.88
CA ILE A 335 2.52 -14.42 0.94
C ILE A 335 1.34 -15.37 0.70
N ALA A 336 1.36 -16.11 -0.42
CA ALA A 336 0.26 -17.00 -0.78
C ALA A 336 0.09 -18.14 0.21
N ALA A 337 1.18 -18.84 0.56
CA ALA A 337 1.12 -19.98 1.47
C ALA A 337 0.57 -19.58 2.85
N SER A 338 0.99 -18.41 3.37
CA SER A 338 0.52 -17.92 4.67
C SER A 338 -0.96 -17.51 4.65
N ALA A 339 -1.37 -16.74 3.64
CA ALA A 339 -2.75 -16.28 3.55
C ALA A 339 -3.72 -17.46 3.32
N ILE A 340 -3.44 -18.32 2.34
CA ILE A 340 -4.29 -19.47 1.98
C ILE A 340 -4.45 -20.42 3.16
N ALA A 341 -3.36 -20.76 3.87
CA ALA A 341 -3.43 -21.73 4.96
C ALA A 341 -4.14 -21.20 6.20
N TYR A 342 -3.99 -19.91 6.54
CA TYR A 342 -4.36 -19.40 7.86
C TYR A 342 -5.36 -18.25 7.88
N VAL A 343 -5.38 -17.36 6.88
CA VAL A 343 -6.07 -16.06 6.98
C VAL A 343 -7.37 -16.04 6.20
N ILE A 344 -7.30 -16.29 4.88
CA ILE A 344 -8.45 -16.07 3.98
C ILE A 344 -9.37 -17.28 3.87
N SER A 345 -8.90 -18.47 4.22
CA SER A 345 -9.73 -19.68 4.29
C SER A 345 -10.68 -19.62 5.49
N GLN A 346 -11.94 -20.00 5.29
CA GLN A 346 -12.95 -20.06 6.37
C GLN A 346 -12.47 -20.90 7.56
N GLU A 347 -11.86 -22.05 7.28
CA GLU A 347 -11.20 -22.90 8.28
C GLU A 347 -9.71 -23.03 7.97
N VAL A 348 -8.87 -23.03 9.00
CA VAL A 348 -7.41 -23.17 8.86
C VAL A 348 -7.08 -24.57 8.32
N ASN A 349 -6.30 -24.61 7.24
CA ASN A 349 -5.78 -25.84 6.67
C ASN A 349 -4.28 -25.68 6.36
N GLU A 350 -3.43 -26.12 7.28
CA GLU A 350 -1.98 -25.96 7.16
C GLU A 350 -1.39 -26.67 5.94
N LYS A 351 -2.05 -27.72 5.43
CA LYS A 351 -1.62 -28.40 4.20
C LYS A 351 -1.76 -27.52 2.97
N ALA A 352 -2.66 -26.53 2.99
CA ALA A 352 -2.85 -25.60 1.89
C ALA A 352 -1.70 -24.58 1.73
N ALA A 353 -0.73 -24.60 2.65
CA ALA A 353 0.54 -23.89 2.47
C ALA A 353 1.39 -24.47 1.33
N ASP A 354 1.18 -25.75 0.98
CA ASP A 354 1.77 -26.35 -0.22
C ASP A 354 1.01 -25.88 -1.47
N LEU A 355 1.56 -24.86 -2.13
CA LEU A 355 0.96 -24.27 -3.32
C LEU A 355 0.87 -25.24 -4.50
N THR A 356 1.55 -26.40 -4.48
CA THR A 356 1.37 -27.43 -5.52
C THR A 356 -0.03 -28.03 -5.51
N LEU A 357 -0.70 -27.99 -4.35
CA LEU A 357 -2.07 -28.46 -4.15
C LEU A 357 -3.13 -27.43 -4.58
N PHE A 358 -2.74 -26.14 -4.71
CA PHE A 358 -3.65 -25.07 -5.10
C PHE A 358 -4.12 -25.24 -6.55
N GLN A 359 -5.43 -25.20 -6.75
CA GLN A 359 -6.07 -25.28 -8.07
C GLN A 359 -6.53 -23.91 -8.53
N PHE A 360 -6.28 -23.59 -9.80
CA PHE A 360 -6.78 -22.36 -10.43
C PHE A 360 -8.12 -22.67 -11.10
N ASP A 361 -9.12 -22.97 -10.27
CA ASP A 361 -10.49 -23.29 -10.67
C ASP A 361 -11.54 -22.42 -9.95
N GLN A 362 -12.78 -22.46 -10.42
CA GLN A 362 -13.89 -21.68 -9.85
C GLN A 362 -14.18 -22.08 -8.40
N ALA A 363 -14.13 -23.37 -8.07
CA ALA A 363 -14.46 -23.85 -6.73
C ALA A 363 -13.45 -23.32 -5.70
N THR A 364 -12.17 -23.32 -6.04
CA THR A 364 -11.11 -22.73 -5.23
C THR A 364 -11.28 -21.22 -5.15
N PHE A 365 -11.68 -20.57 -6.25
CA PHE A 365 -11.95 -19.13 -6.26
C PHE A 365 -13.06 -18.76 -5.28
N ASP A 366 -14.19 -19.47 -5.32
CA ASP A 366 -15.32 -19.21 -4.42
C ASP A 366 -14.91 -19.45 -2.95
N ALA A 367 -14.20 -20.54 -2.67
CA ALA A 367 -13.74 -20.87 -1.32
C ALA A 367 -12.76 -19.83 -0.75
N MET A 368 -11.81 -19.32 -1.54
CA MET A 368 -10.84 -18.32 -1.10
C MET A 368 -11.45 -16.91 -0.92
N ASN A 369 -12.64 -16.67 -1.46
CA ASN A 369 -13.31 -15.38 -1.42
C ASN A 369 -14.54 -15.34 -0.50
N GLU A 370 -14.83 -16.41 0.26
CA GLU A 370 -15.94 -16.41 1.20
C GLU A 370 -15.79 -15.33 2.29
N LEU A 371 -14.55 -15.05 2.71
CA LEU A 371 -14.22 -13.98 3.66
C LEU A 371 -13.92 -12.63 2.98
N ALA A 372 -14.22 -12.45 1.69
CA ALA A 372 -14.08 -11.16 1.02
C ALA A 372 -14.84 -10.03 1.76
N PRO A 373 -16.07 -10.20 2.27
CA PRO A 373 -16.77 -9.15 3.02
C PRO A 373 -16.10 -8.76 4.35
N LEU A 374 -15.19 -9.59 4.87
CA LEU A 374 -14.39 -9.29 6.05
C LEU A 374 -13.15 -8.49 5.65
N TYR A 375 -12.36 -8.99 4.70
CA TYR A 375 -11.01 -8.48 4.42
C TYR A 375 -10.91 -7.45 3.29
N ASN A 376 -11.78 -7.51 2.27
CA ASN A 376 -11.59 -6.68 1.07
C ASN A 376 -12.04 -5.23 1.30
N ALA A 377 -11.18 -4.29 0.93
CA ALA A 377 -11.44 -2.85 0.97
C ALA A 377 -11.97 -2.31 -0.35
N GLU A 378 -13.03 -2.94 -0.85
CA GLU A 378 -13.57 -2.73 -2.19
C GLU A 378 -15.00 -2.16 -2.17
N ASN A 379 -15.46 -1.61 -1.04
CA ASN A 379 -16.76 -0.97 -0.96
C ASN A 379 -16.71 0.38 -1.68
N THR A 380 -17.47 0.52 -2.77
CA THR A 380 -17.44 1.72 -3.61
C THR A 380 -18.35 2.84 -3.12
N ASN A 381 -19.22 2.56 -2.14
CA ASN A 381 -20.12 3.55 -1.55
C ASN A 381 -19.40 4.39 -0.48
N LEU A 382 -18.76 5.49 -0.91
CA LEU A 382 -18.08 6.43 -0.01
C LEU A 382 -18.94 7.65 0.34
N HIS A 383 -20.26 7.57 0.17
CA HIS A 383 -21.15 8.69 0.48
C HIS A 383 -21.04 9.19 1.93
N PRO A 384 -20.95 8.32 2.97
CA PRO A 384 -20.75 8.79 4.35
C PRO A 384 -19.47 9.62 4.53
N PHE A 385 -18.33 9.13 4.04
CA PHE A 385 -17.04 9.82 4.10
C PHE A 385 -17.06 11.14 3.33
N GLN A 386 -17.65 11.15 2.14
CA GLN A 386 -17.79 12.36 1.33
C GLN A 386 -18.69 13.41 2.01
N ARG A 387 -19.85 13.01 2.57
CA ARG A 387 -20.82 13.96 3.15
C ARG A 387 -20.30 14.71 4.37
N ARG A 388 -19.42 14.09 5.15
CA ARG A 388 -18.76 14.75 6.29
C ARG A 388 -17.54 15.60 5.89
N GLY A 389 -17.18 15.61 4.60
CA GLY A 389 -16.08 16.42 4.08
C GLY A 389 -14.71 15.73 4.08
N GLY A 390 -14.67 14.40 4.18
CA GLY A 390 -13.42 13.64 4.10
C GLY A 390 -12.77 13.74 2.72
N HIS A 391 -11.43 13.81 2.69
CA HIS A 391 -10.65 13.83 1.45
C HIS A 391 -9.74 12.60 1.34
N LEU A 392 -9.61 12.03 0.15
CA LEU A 392 -8.86 10.81 -0.14
C LEU A 392 -7.85 11.06 -1.28
N ILE A 393 -6.57 10.86 -1.00
CA ILE A 393 -5.55 10.65 -2.03
C ILE A 393 -5.34 9.15 -2.17
N LEU A 394 -5.69 8.62 -3.34
CA LEU A 394 -5.39 7.27 -3.75
C LEU A 394 -4.14 7.30 -4.64
N TRP A 395 -3.22 6.35 -4.49
CA TRP A 395 -2.07 6.27 -5.39
C TRP A 395 -1.53 4.84 -5.57
N HIS A 396 -0.84 4.60 -6.68
CA HIS A 396 -0.20 3.30 -6.94
C HIS A 396 1.05 3.46 -7.81
N GLY A 397 2.11 2.72 -7.50
CA GLY A 397 3.29 2.58 -8.36
C GLY A 397 2.99 1.72 -9.59
N LEU A 398 3.33 2.19 -10.79
CA LEU A 398 3.05 1.43 -12.02
C LEU A 398 4.01 0.27 -12.26
N ALA A 399 5.12 0.21 -11.52
CA ALA A 399 6.06 -0.91 -11.51
C ALA A 399 5.91 -1.79 -10.24
N ASP A 400 4.76 -1.73 -9.57
CA ASP A 400 4.47 -2.54 -8.39
C ASP A 400 4.41 -4.04 -8.76
N GLN A 401 5.34 -4.80 -8.19
CA GLN A 401 5.44 -6.24 -8.36
C GLN A 401 4.54 -7.03 -7.39
N SER A 402 4.17 -6.40 -6.27
CA SER A 402 3.54 -7.06 -5.14
C SER A 402 2.03 -7.01 -5.31
N ILE A 403 1.48 -5.83 -5.60
CA ILE A 403 0.04 -5.62 -5.77
C ILE A 403 -0.20 -5.09 -7.18
N SER A 404 -1.15 -5.70 -7.89
CA SER A 404 -1.46 -5.26 -9.26
C SER A 404 -2.01 -3.83 -9.25
N PRO A 405 -1.41 -2.88 -10.00
CA PRO A 405 -1.95 -1.52 -10.10
C PRO A 405 -3.36 -1.47 -10.70
N VAL A 406 -3.73 -2.51 -11.45
CA VAL A 406 -5.07 -2.65 -12.04
C VAL A 406 -6.15 -2.77 -10.96
N ASN A 407 -5.86 -3.35 -9.80
CA ASN A 407 -6.81 -3.44 -8.70
C ASN A 407 -7.27 -2.05 -8.26
N THR A 408 -6.32 -1.14 -8.05
CA THR A 408 -6.62 0.24 -7.64
C THR A 408 -7.29 1.06 -8.74
N ILE A 409 -6.93 0.83 -10.01
CA ILE A 409 -7.62 1.48 -11.14
C ILE A 409 -9.08 1.01 -11.20
N ALA A 410 -9.34 -0.29 -11.05
CA ALA A 410 -10.67 -0.87 -11.05
C ALA A 410 -11.53 -0.34 -9.90
N TYR A 411 -10.97 -0.26 -8.69
CA TYR A 411 -11.64 0.33 -7.53
C TYR A 411 -12.01 1.79 -7.79
N TYR A 412 -11.07 2.63 -8.23
CA TYR A 412 -11.32 4.04 -8.51
C TYR A 412 -12.41 4.24 -9.58
N GLN A 413 -12.36 3.47 -10.67
CA GLN A 413 -13.37 3.52 -11.72
C GLN A 413 -14.76 3.07 -11.22
N SER A 414 -14.80 2.10 -10.30
CA SER A 414 -16.04 1.61 -9.69
C SER A 414 -16.63 2.62 -8.70
N VAL A 415 -15.80 3.33 -7.93
CA VAL A 415 -16.22 4.49 -7.13
C VAL A 415 -16.78 5.60 -8.02
N GLN A 416 -16.14 5.91 -9.15
CA GLN A 416 -16.68 6.88 -10.12
C GLN A 416 -18.01 6.45 -10.72
N LYS A 417 -18.21 5.14 -10.92
CA LYS A 417 -19.47 4.57 -11.42
C LYS A 417 -20.58 4.69 -10.38
N GLU A 418 -20.27 4.40 -9.12
CA GLU A 418 -21.21 4.45 -8.00
C GLU A 418 -21.60 5.89 -7.64
N MET A 419 -20.62 6.75 -7.42
CA MET A 419 -20.83 8.10 -6.88
C MET A 419 -20.99 9.18 -7.95
N GLY A 420 -20.61 8.87 -9.20
CA GLY A 420 -20.50 9.82 -10.30
C GLY A 420 -19.19 10.61 -10.27
N ARG A 421 -18.54 10.74 -11.43
CA ARG A 421 -17.21 11.40 -11.60
C ARG A 421 -17.11 12.77 -10.94
N THR A 422 -18.12 13.62 -11.13
CA THR A 422 -18.13 14.99 -10.59
C THR A 422 -18.14 15.00 -9.07
N LEU A 423 -18.81 14.03 -8.42
CA LEU A 423 -18.78 13.92 -6.96
C LEU A 423 -17.45 13.34 -6.50
N THR A 424 -17.00 12.26 -7.13
CA THR A 424 -15.69 11.63 -6.85
C THR A 424 -14.55 12.65 -6.92
N ASP A 425 -14.49 13.48 -7.96
CA ASP A 425 -13.43 14.49 -8.13
C ASP A 425 -13.39 15.58 -7.06
N ARG A 426 -14.45 15.74 -6.26
CA ARG A 426 -14.50 16.73 -5.16
C ARG A 426 -13.82 16.26 -3.90
N PHE A 427 -13.67 14.94 -3.71
CA PHE A 427 -13.16 14.38 -2.46
C PHE A 427 -12.11 13.29 -2.67
N LEU A 428 -11.94 12.73 -3.87
CA LEU A 428 -10.98 11.69 -4.21
C LEU A 428 -10.09 12.10 -5.38
N ARG A 429 -8.77 12.12 -5.19
CA ARG A 429 -7.77 12.21 -6.27
C ARG A 429 -6.95 10.93 -6.36
N PHE A 430 -6.79 10.41 -7.58
CA PHE A 430 -6.02 9.20 -7.84
C PHE A 430 -4.76 9.51 -8.66
N TYR A 431 -3.59 9.00 -8.24
CA TYR A 431 -2.31 9.20 -8.93
C TYR A 431 -1.63 7.87 -9.25
N LEU A 432 -1.21 7.69 -10.49
CA LEU A 432 -0.38 6.57 -10.92
C LEU A 432 1.06 7.05 -11.05
N LEU A 433 2.01 6.35 -10.45
CA LEU A 433 3.42 6.77 -10.37
C LEU A 433 4.27 5.90 -11.31
N PRO A 434 4.70 6.41 -12.48
CA PRO A 434 5.52 5.68 -13.44
C PRO A 434 6.84 5.17 -12.88
N GLY A 435 7.15 3.90 -13.17
CA GLY A 435 8.41 3.26 -12.76
C GLY A 435 8.59 3.09 -11.26
N VAL A 436 7.63 3.47 -10.42
CA VAL A 436 7.67 3.29 -8.97
C VAL A 436 7.20 1.88 -8.63
N GLY A 437 7.99 1.16 -7.83
CA GLY A 437 7.68 -0.19 -7.36
C GLY A 437 6.70 -0.21 -6.19
N HIS A 438 6.64 -1.33 -5.47
CA HIS A 438 5.77 -1.48 -4.32
C HIS A 438 6.08 -0.47 -3.20
N CYS A 439 5.15 0.45 -2.96
CA CYS A 439 5.24 1.55 -1.99
C CYS A 439 6.43 2.52 -2.13
N GLY A 440 7.24 2.39 -3.18
CA GLY A 440 8.48 3.14 -3.38
C GLY A 440 9.45 2.38 -4.29
N ASN A 441 10.72 2.77 -4.27
CA ASN A 441 11.78 2.20 -5.13
C ASN A 441 11.39 2.18 -6.63
N GLY A 442 12.02 1.30 -7.41
CA GLY A 442 11.84 1.22 -8.86
C GLY A 442 12.69 2.23 -9.63
N ASP A 443 12.69 2.10 -10.95
CA ASP A 443 13.46 2.97 -11.85
C ASP A 443 12.86 4.38 -11.97
N GLY A 444 11.68 4.62 -11.39
CA GLY A 444 10.94 5.88 -11.45
C GLY A 444 11.41 6.99 -10.49
N PHE A 445 10.43 7.72 -9.97
CA PHE A 445 10.59 8.84 -9.04
C PHE A 445 9.82 8.53 -7.74
N PRO A 446 10.38 7.70 -6.84
CA PRO A 446 9.62 7.14 -5.72
C PRO A 446 9.41 8.10 -4.55
N GLN A 447 10.16 9.21 -4.47
CA GLN A 447 10.05 10.15 -3.35
C GLN A 447 8.90 11.11 -3.60
N VAL A 448 7.86 11.03 -2.77
CA VAL A 448 6.65 11.85 -2.90
C VAL A 448 6.17 12.24 -1.50
N ASP A 449 5.73 13.49 -1.35
CA ASP A 449 4.98 13.95 -0.17
C ASP A 449 3.49 13.94 -0.47
N PHE A 450 2.76 13.01 0.15
CA PHE A 450 1.30 12.95 0.05
C PHE A 450 0.59 13.67 1.19
N LEU A 451 1.28 13.88 2.32
CA LEU A 451 0.65 14.42 3.53
C LEU A 451 0.43 15.93 3.40
N SER A 452 1.42 16.69 2.94
CA SER A 452 1.24 18.15 2.74
C SER A 452 0.07 18.50 1.81
N PRO A 453 -0.05 17.93 0.59
CA PRO A 453 -1.17 18.22 -0.29
C PRO A 453 -2.51 17.72 0.25
N LEU A 454 -2.54 16.59 0.98
CA LEU A 454 -3.74 16.11 1.65
C LEU A 454 -4.21 17.11 2.71
N MET A 455 -3.32 17.61 3.54
CA MET A 455 -3.64 18.64 4.54
C MET A 455 -4.09 19.94 3.90
N ALA A 456 -3.42 20.42 2.84
CA ALA A 456 -3.85 21.63 2.12
C ALA A 456 -5.28 21.47 1.57
N TRP A 457 -5.65 20.26 1.15
CA TRP A 457 -6.99 19.96 0.68
C TRP A 457 -8.00 19.90 1.82
N THR A 458 -7.73 19.12 2.86
CA THR A 458 -8.62 18.93 4.02
C THR A 458 -8.84 20.23 4.79
N GLU A 459 -7.80 21.04 4.98
CA GLU A 459 -7.86 22.18 5.91
C GLU A 459 -8.30 23.47 5.22
N ASN A 460 -7.94 23.64 3.94
CA ASN A 460 -8.12 24.90 3.20
C ASN A 460 -8.82 24.70 1.84
N GLY A 461 -9.31 23.50 1.53
CA GLY A 461 -10.05 23.22 0.30
C GLY A 461 -9.21 23.22 -0.98
N THR A 462 -7.87 23.20 -0.87
CA THR A 462 -6.99 23.24 -2.05
C THR A 462 -6.67 21.84 -2.55
N ALA A 463 -7.47 21.35 -3.50
CA ALA A 463 -7.25 20.05 -4.12
C ALA A 463 -5.90 19.98 -4.86
N PRO A 464 -5.12 18.90 -4.72
CA PRO A 464 -3.88 18.73 -5.47
C PRO A 464 -4.16 18.46 -6.95
N ASN A 465 -3.76 19.40 -7.81
CA ASN A 465 -3.87 19.22 -9.28
C ASN A 465 -2.62 18.58 -9.90
N ALA A 466 -1.54 18.47 -9.13
CA ALA A 466 -0.33 17.74 -9.45
C ALA A 466 0.42 17.42 -8.15
N LEU A 467 1.22 16.37 -8.15
CA LEU A 467 2.15 16.02 -7.08
C LEU A 467 3.57 16.05 -7.64
N LEU A 468 4.52 16.52 -6.83
CA LEU A 468 5.94 16.45 -7.18
C LEU A 468 6.48 15.09 -6.76
N THR A 469 7.08 14.38 -7.70
CA THR A 469 7.81 13.14 -7.44
C THR A 469 9.28 13.34 -7.74
N GLU A 470 10.14 12.77 -6.92
CA GLU A 470 11.57 13.01 -6.94
C GLU A 470 12.36 11.71 -6.98
N ARG A 471 13.53 11.79 -7.62
CA ARG A 471 14.62 10.84 -7.48
C ARG A 471 15.71 11.55 -6.71
N THR A 472 16.19 10.93 -5.65
CA THR A 472 17.34 11.43 -4.90
C THR A 472 18.62 10.83 -5.46
N ALA A 473 19.77 11.43 -5.15
CA ALA A 473 21.06 10.77 -5.38
C ALA A 473 21.09 9.51 -4.52
N GLN A 474 20.55 8.39 -5.02
CA GLN A 474 20.54 7.16 -4.26
C GLN A 474 21.96 6.61 -4.26
N SER A 475 22.44 6.21 -3.08
CA SER A 475 23.34 5.06 -3.03
C SER A 475 22.61 3.92 -3.74
N ASP A 476 23.21 3.39 -4.81
CA ASP A 476 22.77 2.20 -5.56
C ASP A 476 22.60 0.99 -4.62
N LEU A 477 21.52 0.97 -3.84
CA LEU A 477 21.15 -0.18 -3.05
C LEU A 477 19.87 -0.73 -3.67
N PRO A 478 19.99 -1.74 -4.56
CA PRO A 478 18.89 -2.67 -4.73
C PRO A 478 18.47 -3.18 -3.34
N MET A 479 17.19 -3.45 -3.16
CA MET A 479 16.77 -4.29 -2.04
C MET A 479 17.56 -5.60 -2.13
N GLY A 480 18.51 -5.76 -1.20
CA GLY A 480 19.54 -6.81 -1.20
C GLY A 480 20.91 -6.37 -0.66
N ALA A 481 21.22 -5.07 -0.57
CA ALA A 481 22.50 -4.62 -0.03
C ALA A 481 22.36 -3.89 1.32
N PRO A 482 22.84 -4.46 2.45
CA PRO A 482 22.87 -3.76 3.73
C PRO A 482 23.90 -2.62 3.69
N GLY A 483 23.43 -1.40 3.94
CA GLY A 483 24.31 -0.30 4.28
C GLY A 483 25.03 -0.56 5.60
N ARG A 484 26.36 -0.66 5.52
CA ARG A 484 27.40 -0.64 6.59
C ARG A 484 27.87 -2.00 7.13
N LYS A 485 29.14 -2.33 6.81
CA LYS A 485 29.93 -3.45 7.35
C LYS A 485 30.08 -3.37 8.89
N PRO A 486 29.86 -4.48 9.60
CA PRO A 486 30.73 -4.89 10.70
C PRO A 486 31.43 -6.20 10.30
N GLY A 487 32.74 -6.30 10.55
CA GLY A 487 33.55 -7.44 10.11
C GLY A 487 33.10 -8.79 10.68
N GLY A 488 33.36 -9.86 9.92
CA GLY A 488 33.24 -11.25 10.38
C GLY A 488 32.64 -12.17 9.32
N ALA A 489 33.46 -13.07 8.76
CA ALA A 489 33.05 -14.06 7.77
C ALA A 489 32.07 -15.09 8.36
N GLY A 490 30.91 -15.27 7.73
CA GLY A 490 29.91 -16.31 8.02
C GLY A 490 29.03 -16.57 6.79
N LYS A 491 28.75 -17.85 6.52
CA LYS A 491 28.16 -18.37 5.26
C LYS A 491 26.72 -17.87 5.01
N ILE A 492 26.42 -17.53 3.75
CA ILE A 492 25.08 -17.12 3.27
C ILE A 492 24.33 -18.34 2.73
N GLY A 493 23.12 -18.58 3.23
CA GLY A 493 22.15 -19.53 2.72
C GLY A 493 20.75 -19.20 3.24
N GLY A 494 19.76 -19.19 2.35
CA GLY A 494 18.34 -18.95 2.66
C GLY A 494 17.88 -17.51 2.37
N GLY A 495 16.83 -17.36 1.56
CA GLY A 495 16.19 -16.10 1.18
C GLY A 495 15.51 -15.40 2.36
N GLN A 496 16.31 -14.81 3.25
CA GLN A 496 15.85 -13.93 4.31
C GLN A 496 16.00 -12.48 3.84
N ILE A 497 14.88 -11.84 3.50
CA ILE A 497 14.82 -10.39 3.35
C ILE A 497 14.77 -9.85 4.79
N HIS A 498 15.93 -9.48 5.35
CA HIS A 498 15.96 -8.80 6.64
C HIS A 498 15.42 -7.38 6.44
N ALA A 499 14.12 -7.18 6.58
CA ALA A 499 13.61 -5.86 6.97
C ALA A 499 14.15 -5.60 8.38
N ALA A 500 15.17 -4.75 8.49
CA ALA A 500 15.66 -4.31 9.79
C ALA A 500 14.46 -3.74 10.58
N VAL A 501 14.34 -4.09 11.86
CA VAL A 501 13.33 -3.53 12.76
C VAL A 501 13.61 -2.02 12.84
N VAL A 502 12.83 -1.23 12.11
CA VAL A 502 12.89 0.23 12.19
C VAL A 502 12.17 0.62 13.48
N PRO A 503 12.83 1.29 14.44
CA PRO A 503 12.20 1.68 15.69
C PRO A 503 11.03 2.65 15.44
N SER A 504 10.03 2.64 16.34
CA SER A 504 8.98 3.66 16.34
C SER A 504 9.57 5.07 16.36
N GLN A 505 9.05 5.94 15.52
CA GLN A 505 9.49 7.33 15.38
C GLN A 505 8.27 8.25 15.16
N PRO A 506 7.94 9.14 16.11
CA PRO A 506 6.73 9.98 16.03
C PRO A 506 6.90 11.23 15.15
N TYR A 507 7.80 11.18 14.17
CA TYR A 507 8.05 12.26 13.22
C TYR A 507 8.61 11.68 11.91
N ALA A 508 8.39 12.37 10.80
CA ALA A 508 8.88 11.97 9.49
C ALA A 508 10.40 12.13 9.38
N SER A 509 11.02 11.34 8.49
CA SER A 509 12.41 11.54 8.07
C SER A 509 12.45 12.42 6.82
N PRO A 510 13.39 13.39 6.73
CA PRO A 510 13.49 14.25 5.55
C PRO A 510 13.89 13.44 4.31
N ASN A 511 13.33 13.82 3.16
CA ASN A 511 13.79 13.29 1.88
C ASN A 511 15.28 13.65 1.66
N GLY A 512 16.01 12.77 0.99
CA GLY A 512 17.35 13.11 0.49
C GLY A 512 17.29 14.23 -0.54
N ALA A 513 18.44 14.80 -0.90
CA ALA A 513 18.51 15.81 -1.94
C ALA A 513 18.07 15.22 -3.29
N ALA A 514 17.04 15.82 -3.90
CA ALA A 514 16.56 15.45 -5.22
C ALA A 514 17.60 15.78 -6.30
N ILE A 515 17.86 14.83 -7.19
CA ILE A 515 18.68 15.03 -8.40
C ILE A 515 17.81 15.16 -9.66
N ALA A 516 16.57 14.70 -9.60
CA ALA A 516 15.61 14.82 -10.68
C ALA A 516 14.19 14.84 -10.10
N SER A 517 13.26 15.44 -10.84
CA SER A 517 11.85 15.51 -10.47
C SER A 517 10.91 15.34 -11.66
N ARG A 518 9.70 14.85 -11.40
CA ARG A 518 8.57 14.77 -12.34
C ARG A 518 7.30 15.27 -11.65
N PRO A 519 6.37 15.92 -12.36
CA PRO A 519 5.02 16.03 -11.86
C PRO A 519 4.27 14.72 -12.13
N VAL A 520 3.38 14.34 -11.23
CA VAL A 520 2.34 13.34 -11.48
C VAL A 520 0.99 14.03 -11.36
N TYR A 521 0.11 13.79 -12.33
CA TYR A 521 -1.20 14.44 -12.42
C TYR A 521 -2.32 13.49 -12.00
N PRO A 522 -3.49 14.01 -11.57
CA PRO A 522 -4.64 13.17 -11.31
C PRO A 522 -5.00 12.32 -12.53
N TYR A 523 -5.24 11.03 -12.30
CA TYR A 523 -5.70 10.09 -13.32
C TYR A 523 -6.94 10.65 -14.04
N PRO A 524 -7.02 10.59 -15.39
CA PRO A 524 -6.20 9.81 -16.31
C PRO A 524 -5.14 10.63 -17.06
N PHE A 525 -4.53 11.64 -16.43
CA PHE A 525 -3.46 12.43 -17.05
C PHE A 525 -2.08 11.84 -16.75
N ILE A 526 -1.20 11.90 -17.76
CA ILE A 526 0.21 11.53 -17.69
C ILE A 526 1.10 12.77 -17.86
N ALA A 527 2.36 12.70 -17.43
CA ALA A 527 3.32 13.78 -17.64
C ALA A 527 3.97 13.66 -19.03
N ARG A 528 3.86 14.70 -19.85
CA ARG A 528 4.55 14.81 -21.13
C ARG A 528 5.58 15.93 -21.10
N TYR A 529 6.80 15.60 -21.51
CA TYR A 529 7.88 16.57 -21.67
C TYR A 529 7.50 17.61 -22.73
N THR A 530 7.82 18.86 -22.44
CA THR A 530 7.52 20.00 -23.33
C THR A 530 8.36 20.02 -24.60
N GLY A 531 9.44 19.24 -24.66
CA GLY A 531 10.39 19.20 -25.77
C GLY A 531 11.59 20.13 -25.59
N HIS A 532 11.62 20.94 -24.53
CA HIS A 532 12.72 21.85 -24.22
C HIS A 532 12.98 21.96 -22.70
N GLY A 533 14.20 22.36 -22.33
CA GLY A 533 14.63 22.46 -20.94
C GLY A 533 15.37 21.23 -20.43
N ASP A 534 15.58 21.15 -19.11
CA ASP A 534 16.17 19.98 -18.47
C ASP A 534 15.11 18.90 -18.27
N VAL A 535 15.35 17.72 -18.84
CA VAL A 535 14.51 16.53 -18.66
C VAL A 535 14.51 16.06 -17.21
N ASN A 536 15.35 16.55 -16.30
CA ASN A 536 15.30 16.19 -14.88
C ASN A 536 14.49 17.20 -14.03
N SER A 537 13.85 18.19 -14.65
CA SER A 537 13.06 19.19 -13.96
C SER A 537 11.57 19.04 -14.22
N ALA A 538 10.78 18.89 -13.14
CA ALA A 538 9.33 18.76 -13.22
C ALA A 538 8.63 19.93 -13.93
N ALA A 539 9.24 21.12 -13.93
CA ALA A 539 8.69 22.31 -14.58
C ALA A 539 8.62 22.20 -16.12
N ASN A 540 9.38 21.27 -16.71
CA ASN A 540 9.42 21.07 -18.17
C ASN A 540 8.43 20.01 -18.67
N TYR A 541 7.43 19.67 -17.85
CA TYR A 541 6.38 18.71 -18.16
C TYR A 541 5.00 19.36 -18.08
N HIS A 542 4.04 18.84 -18.85
CA HIS A 542 2.66 19.27 -18.85
C HIS A 542 1.72 18.06 -18.85
N PRO A 543 0.48 18.20 -18.33
CA PRO A 543 -0.47 17.10 -18.30
C PRO A 543 -1.00 16.81 -19.70
N VAL A 544 -1.00 15.54 -20.09
CA VAL A 544 -1.71 15.05 -21.28
C VAL A 544 -2.61 13.90 -20.87
N LYS A 545 -3.86 13.93 -21.32
CA LYS A 545 -4.79 12.84 -21.08
C LYS A 545 -4.31 11.59 -21.84
N THR A 546 -4.17 10.47 -21.15
CA THR A 546 -3.82 9.20 -21.82
C THR A 546 -4.89 8.81 -22.83
N SER A 547 -4.44 8.24 -23.96
CA SER A 547 -5.34 7.62 -24.94
C SER A 547 -5.74 6.19 -24.55
N VAL A 548 -5.07 5.60 -23.55
CA VAL A 548 -5.40 4.26 -23.06
C VAL A 548 -6.64 4.33 -22.17
N VAL A 549 -7.71 3.68 -22.63
CA VAL A 549 -8.94 3.52 -21.85
C VAL A 549 -8.99 2.07 -21.38
N LEU A 550 -8.79 1.84 -20.08
CA LEU A 550 -9.14 0.55 -19.48
C LEU A 550 -10.67 0.41 -19.42
N PRO A 551 -11.21 -0.79 -19.66
CA PRO A 551 -12.64 -1.02 -19.54
C PRO A 551 -13.09 -0.70 -18.11
N MET A 552 -14.27 -0.08 -17.96
CA MET A 552 -14.85 0.21 -16.63
C MET A 552 -15.23 -1.07 -15.87
N THR A 553 -15.29 -2.21 -16.56
CA THR A 553 -15.53 -3.54 -16.01
C THR A 553 -14.54 -4.49 -16.65
N PHE A 554 -13.63 -5.05 -15.86
CA PHE A 554 -12.73 -6.09 -16.32
C PHE A 554 -13.51 -7.39 -16.46
N ASP A 555 -13.28 -8.14 -17.54
CA ASP A 555 -13.86 -9.47 -17.70
C ASP A 555 -13.05 -10.49 -16.87
N SER A 556 -13.30 -10.47 -15.57
CA SER A 556 -12.66 -11.37 -14.60
C SER A 556 -13.67 -11.84 -13.55
N TYR A 557 -13.30 -12.88 -12.80
CA TYR A 557 -14.05 -13.31 -11.63
C TYR A 557 -13.92 -12.30 -10.48
N SER A 558 -12.79 -11.60 -10.34
CA SER A 558 -12.57 -10.62 -9.26
C SER A 558 -13.43 -9.37 -9.38
N THR A 559 -13.91 -9.02 -10.59
CA THR A 559 -14.75 -7.83 -10.80
C THR A 559 -16.03 -7.84 -9.95
N SER A 560 -16.59 -9.02 -9.65
CA SER A 560 -17.79 -9.13 -8.81
C SER A 560 -17.56 -8.79 -7.34
N LEU A 561 -16.30 -8.74 -6.91
CA LEU A 561 -15.91 -8.42 -5.54
C LEU A 561 -15.78 -6.90 -5.30
N ILE A 562 -15.87 -6.08 -6.34
CA ILE A 562 -15.80 -4.61 -6.27
C ILE A 562 -17.19 -4.03 -6.48
N GLY A 563 -17.72 -3.34 -5.48
CA GLY A 563 -19.05 -2.76 -5.58
C GLY A 563 -19.55 -2.15 -4.27
N PRO A 564 -20.74 -1.51 -4.30
CA PRO A 564 -21.31 -0.90 -3.11
C PRO A 564 -21.75 -1.98 -2.11
N ASP A 565 -21.63 -1.67 -0.83
CA ASP A 565 -22.20 -2.44 0.28
C ASP A 565 -21.77 -3.93 0.31
N ASN A 566 -20.54 -4.21 -0.14
CA ASN A 566 -19.95 -5.55 -0.19
C ASN A 566 -19.28 -6.01 1.12
N GLN A 567 -19.43 -5.23 2.19
CA GLN A 567 -18.84 -5.48 3.51
C GLN A 567 -19.86 -6.05 4.49
N LYS A 568 -19.37 -6.88 5.41
CA LYS A 568 -20.17 -7.40 6.52
C LYS A 568 -19.44 -7.18 7.84
N ASP A 569 -20.20 -7.03 8.90
CA ASP A 569 -19.66 -7.02 10.26
C ASP A 569 -19.64 -8.45 10.79
N TYR A 570 -18.57 -8.78 11.50
CA TYR A 570 -18.35 -10.12 12.05
C TYR A 570 -18.21 -10.06 13.56
N THR A 571 -18.60 -11.17 14.18
CA THR A 571 -18.39 -11.49 15.59
C THR A 571 -17.88 -12.91 15.71
N VAL A 572 -17.35 -13.27 16.89
CA VAL A 572 -17.04 -14.66 17.21
C VAL A 572 -18.25 -15.31 17.90
N ARG A 573 -18.72 -16.45 17.37
CA ARG A 573 -19.72 -17.33 18.01
C ARG A 573 -19.19 -18.75 18.00
N ASP A 574 -19.19 -19.41 19.16
CA ASP A 574 -18.68 -20.78 19.34
C ASP A 574 -17.26 -20.99 18.77
N GLY A 575 -16.39 -19.99 18.91
CA GLY A 575 -15.02 -20.04 18.40
C GLY A 575 -14.89 -19.97 16.88
N LYS A 576 -15.93 -19.53 16.17
CA LYS A 576 -15.93 -19.33 14.71
C LYS A 576 -16.38 -17.91 14.34
N LEU A 577 -15.95 -17.45 13.16
CA LEU A 577 -16.46 -16.21 12.55
C LEU A 577 -17.94 -16.38 12.21
N ALA A 578 -18.76 -15.42 12.63
CA ALA A 578 -20.17 -15.34 12.30
C ALA A 578 -20.53 -13.91 11.88
N VAL A 579 -21.37 -13.77 10.86
CA VAL A 579 -21.88 -12.46 10.44
C VAL A 579 -22.82 -11.93 11.52
N LEU A 580 -22.67 -10.65 11.87
CA LEU A 580 -23.62 -9.93 12.70
C LEU A 580 -24.88 -9.67 11.87
N GLU A 581 -25.97 -10.36 12.19
CA GLU A 581 -27.28 -10.04 11.65
C GLU A 581 -27.77 -8.74 12.29
N HIS A 582 -27.72 -7.64 11.54
CA HIS A 582 -28.41 -6.42 11.92
C HIS A 582 -29.91 -6.68 11.81
N THR A 583 -30.57 -7.00 12.93
CA THR A 583 -32.02 -6.96 13.00
C THR A 583 -32.41 -5.49 12.77
N HIS A 584 -32.92 -5.16 11.59
CA HIS A 584 -33.51 -3.84 11.33
C HIS A 584 -34.61 -3.59 12.37
N GLY A 585 -34.29 -2.74 13.36
CA GLY A 585 -35.19 -2.25 14.40
C GLY A 585 -35.57 -0.80 14.13
#